data_AF-A0A846EIK2-F1
#
_entry.id   AF-A0A846EIK2-F1
#
_cell.length_a   1.000
_cell.length_b   1.000
_cell.length_c   1.000
_cell.angle_alpha   90.00
_cell.angle_beta   90.00
_cell.angle_gamma   90.00
#
_symmetry.space_group_name_H-M   'P 1'
#
loop_
_entity.id
_entity.type
_entity.pdbx_description
1 polymer ?
#
loop_
_entity_poly.entity_id
_entity_poly.type
_entity_poly.pdbx_seq_one_letter_code
_entity_poly.pdbx_strand_id
1 'polypeptide(L)' 'MLIDDISHYGKKVNSDCYWLADEENYSKRLKEDRKLRKEGWEVFRISNWEIRNKALIPEILHDLKDFIGF' A
#
# COMPACT_ATOMS: atom_id res chain seq x y z
N MET A 1 1.45 -2.95 8.87
CA MET A 1 0.46 -3.75 8.10
C MET A 1 0.91 -3.87 6.64
N LEU A 2 0.89 -5.05 5.98
CA LEU A 2 1.49 -5.24 4.64
C LEU A 2 0.52 -4.83 3.51
N ILE A 3 0.88 -3.77 2.78
CA ILE A 3 0.16 -3.20 1.61
C ILE A 3 0.33 -4.03 0.33
N ASP A 4 0.56 -5.33 0.50
CA ASP A 4 0.61 -6.30 -0.60
C ASP A 4 -0.75 -6.99 -0.80
N ASP A 5 -1.80 -6.63 -0.05
CA ASP A 5 -3.12 -7.19 -0.32
C ASP A 5 -3.78 -6.49 -1.51
N ILE A 6 -4.26 -7.29 -2.47
CA ILE A 6 -4.95 -6.84 -3.68
C ILE A 6 -6.16 -5.93 -3.40
N SER A 7 -6.78 -6.04 -2.23
CA SER A 7 -7.87 -5.17 -1.76
C SER A 7 -7.49 -3.69 -1.70
N HIS A 8 -6.20 -3.35 -1.53
CA HIS A 8 -5.71 -1.97 -1.56
C HIS A 8 -5.67 -1.37 -2.97
N TYR A 9 -5.85 -2.20 -4.00
CA TYR A 9 -5.83 -1.81 -5.41
C TYR A 9 -7.24 -1.76 -6.00
N GLY A 10 -8.27 -1.52 -5.17
CA GLY A 10 -9.64 -1.36 -5.66
C GLY A 10 -9.80 -0.15 -6.60
N LYS A 11 -10.37 -0.38 -7.79
CA LYS A 11 -10.85 0.66 -8.71
C LYS A 11 -12.37 0.62 -8.76
N LYS A 12 -12.99 1.79 -8.60
CA LYS A 12 -14.45 1.93 -8.74
C LYS A 12 -14.82 1.77 -10.21
N VAL A 13 -15.63 0.77 -10.54
CA VAL A 13 -16.12 0.53 -11.89
C VAL A 13 -17.56 0.97 -11.97
N ASN A 14 -17.83 1.90 -12.90
CA ASN A 14 -19.03 2.73 -12.96
C ASN A 14 -19.23 3.62 -11.72
N SER A 15 -19.90 4.75 -11.91
CA SER A 15 -20.05 5.77 -10.87
C SER A 15 -20.70 5.24 -9.59
N ASP A 16 -21.37 4.07 -9.59
CA ASP A 16 -22.24 3.71 -8.47
C ASP A 16 -22.25 2.31 -7.86
N CYS A 17 -21.66 1.21 -8.36
CA CYS A 17 -22.05 -0.08 -7.75
C CYS A 17 -21.07 -1.23 -7.50
N TYR A 18 -19.77 -1.14 -7.83
CA TYR A 18 -18.81 -2.11 -7.27
C TYR A 18 -17.35 -1.67 -7.40
N TRP A 19 -16.53 -2.15 -6.46
CA TRP A 19 -15.07 -2.05 -6.52
C TRP A 19 -14.53 -3.33 -7.13
N LEU A 20 -13.75 -3.21 -8.21
CA LEU A 20 -12.96 -4.33 -8.74
C LEU A 20 -11.50 -4.16 -8.32
N ALA A 21 -10.81 -5.27 -8.09
CA ALA A 21 -9.37 -5.25 -7.94
C ALA A 21 -8.69 -4.81 -9.25
N ASP A 22 -7.82 -3.81 -9.17
CA ASP A 22 -6.94 -3.40 -10.26
C ASP A 22 -5.69 -4.29 -10.27
N GLU A 23 -5.87 -5.50 -10.81
CA GLU A 23 -4.83 -6.53 -10.90
C GLU A 23 -3.59 -6.08 -11.65
N GLU A 24 -3.75 -5.21 -12.66
CA GLU A 24 -2.65 -4.68 -13.45
C GLU A 24 -1.76 -3.78 -12.60
N ASN A 25 -2.36 -2.81 -11.90
CA ASN A 25 -1.60 -1.92 -11.01
C ASN A 25 -0.99 -2.70 -9.84
N TYR A 26 -1.71 -3.65 -9.24
CA TYR A 26 -1.18 -4.52 -8.20
C TYR A 26 0.06 -5.29 -8.68
N SER A 27 -0.05 -5.97 -9.83
CA SER A 27 1.05 -6.75 -10.42
C SER A 27 2.27 -5.88 -10.76
N LYS A 28 2.04 -4.65 -11.23
CA LYS A 28 3.11 -3.69 -11.51
C LYS A 28 3.84 -3.28 -10.23
N ARG A 29 3.13 -2.96 -9.15
CA ARG A 29 3.75 -2.61 -7.87
C ARG A 29 4.53 -3.75 -7.24
N LEU A 30 4.01 -4.98 -7.31
CA LEU A 30 4.75 -6.17 -6.86
C LEU A 30 6.08 -6.34 -7.62
N LYS A 31 6.10 -6.09 -8.93
CA LYS A 31 7.34 -6.16 -9.72
C LYS A 31 8.33 -5.07 -9.31
N GLU A 32 7.86 -3.85 -9.06
CA GLU A 32 8.69 -2.74 -8.56
C GLU A 32 9.29 -3.07 -7.19
N ASP A 33 8.50 -3.60 -6.26
CA ASP A 33 8.98 -3.98 -4.92
C ASP A 33 10.02 -5.08 -4.96
N ARG A 34 9.79 -6.11 -5.78
CA ARG A 34 10.78 -7.16 -6.01
C ARG A 34 12.08 -6.61 -6.58
N LYS A 35 12.01 -5.58 -7.44
CA LYS A 35 13.20 -4.92 -7.98
C LYS A 35 13.94 -4.12 -6.90
N LEU A 36 13.22 -3.28 -6.14
CA LEU A 36 13.79 -2.47 -5.06
C LEU A 36 14.46 -3.36 -4.00
N ARG A 37 13.82 -4.46 -3.61
CA ARG A 37 14.40 -5.43 -2.66
C ARG A 37 15.68 -6.08 -3.21
N LYS A 38 15.75 -6.39 -4.52
CA LYS A 38 16.98 -6.91 -5.16
C LYS A 38 18.11 -5.89 -5.19
N GLU A 39 17.77 -4.61 -5.23
CA GLU A 39 18.71 -3.49 -5.18
C GLU A 39 19.14 -3.14 -3.73
N GLY A 40 18.62 -3.85 -2.72
CA GLY A 40 18.96 -3.65 -1.31
C GLY A 40 18.13 -2.57 -0.62
N TRP A 41 17.04 -2.11 -1.23
CA TRP A 41 16.13 -1.16 -0.61
C TRP A 41 15.10 -1.86 0.27
N GLU A 42 14.87 -1.30 1.45
CA GLU A 42 13.70 -1.59 2.27
C GLU A 42 12.56 -0.65 1.87
N VAL A 43 11.34 -1.19 1.78
CA VAL A 43 10.19 -0.45 1.26
C VAL A 43 9.11 -0.37 2.32
N PHE A 44 8.77 0.85 2.73
CA PHE A 44 7.60 1.16 3.53
C PHE A 44 6.53 1.77 2.63
N ARG A 45 5.34 1.16 2.59
CA ARG A 45 4.21 1.68 1.80
C ARG A 45 3.15 2.21 2.75
N ILE A 46 2.32 3.11 2.24
CA ILE A 46 1.07 3.54 2.86
C ILE A 46 0.02 3.61 1.75
N SER A 47 -1.14 3.00 1.97
CA SER A 47 -2.26 3.07 1.05
C SER A 47 -3.03 4.39 1.17
N ASN A 48 -3.70 4.80 0.10
CA ASN A 48 -4.53 6.01 0.12
C ASN A 48 -5.70 5.90 1.11
N TRP A 49 -6.17 4.68 1.42
CA TRP A 49 -7.23 4.46 2.39
C TRP A 49 -6.76 4.75 3.81
N GLU A 50 -5.58 4.24 4.17
CA GLU A 50 -4.95 4.49 5.47
C GLU A 50 -4.73 5.99 5.71
N ILE A 51 -4.28 6.73 4.70
CA ILE A 51 -4.10 8.19 4.79
C ILE A 51 -5.43 8.92 4.99
N ARG A 52 -6.52 8.43 4.38
CA ARG A 52 -7.85 9.04 4.53
C ARG A 52 -8.44 8.80 5.91
N ASN A 53 -8.05 7.71 6.58
CA ASN A 53 -8.48 7.42 7.94
C ASN A 53 -7.52 8.03 8.95
N LYS A 54 -7.79 9.28 9.36
CA LYS A 54 -6.94 10.04 10.30
C LYS A 54 -6.66 9.31 11.62
N ALA A 55 -7.53 8.40 12.04
CA ALA A 55 -7.33 7.61 13.26
C ALA A 55 -6.14 6.64 13.16
N LEU A 56 -5.77 6.22 11.94
CA LEU A 56 -4.64 5.31 11.69
C LEU A 56 -3.30 6.04 11.57
N ILE A 57 -3.28 7.36 11.42
CA ILE A 57 -2.05 8.13 11.25
C ILE A 57 -1.05 7.93 12.42
N PRO A 58 -1.47 7.96 13.71
CA PRO A 58 -0.55 7.70 14.80
C PRO A 58 0.11 6.31 14.74
N GLU A 59 -0.66 5.28 14.36
CA GLU A 59 -0.16 3.91 14.20
C GLU A 59 0.84 3.82 13.04
N ILE A 60 0.54 4.45 11.89
CA ILE A 60 1.45 4.51 10.74
C ILE A 60 2.76 5.22 11.10
N LEU A 61 2.70 6.30 11.89
CA LEU A 61 3.89 7.01 12.35
C LEU A 61 4.72 6.17 13.31
N HIS A 62 4.08 5.38 14.18
CA HIS A 62 4.76 4.43 15.04
C HIS A 62 5.45 3.34 14.22
N ASP A 63 4.73 2.69 13.31
CA ASP A 63 5.26 1.67 12.39
C ASP A 63 6.43 2.22 11.57
N LEU A 64 6.33 3.46 11.08
CA LEU A 64 7.40 4.11 10.34
C LEU A 64 8.62 4.32 11.23
N LYS A 65 8.44 4.81 12.47
CA LYS A 65 9.52 5.05 13.43
C LYS A 65 10.30 3.78 13.72
N ASP A 66 9.59 2.67 13.95
CA ASP A 66 10.18 1.36 14.16
C ASP A 66 10.91 0.87 12.90
N PHE A 67 10.31 1.08 11.71
CA PHE A 67 10.91 0.71 10.42
C PHE A 67 12.24 1.43 10.16
N ILE A 68 12.34 2.73 10.46
CA ILE A 68 13.60 3.48 10.29
C ILE A 68 14.58 3.34 11.47
N GLY A 69 14.23 2.56 12.50
CA GLY A 69 15.08 2.25 13.65
C GLY A 69 15.25 3.38 14.67
N PHE A 70 14.23 4.23 14.86
CA PHE A 70 14.24 5.36 15.80
C PHE A 70 13.43 5.14 17.08
#